data_AF-A0A3A8YG81-F1
#
_entry.id   AF-A0A3A8YG81-F1
#
_cell.length_a   1.000
_cell.length_b   1.000
_cell.length_c   1.000
_cell.angle_alpha   90.00
_cell.angle_beta   90.00
_cell.angle_gamma   90.00
#
_symmetry.space_group_name_H-M   'P 1'
#
loop_
_entity.id
_entity.type
_entity.pdbx_description
1 polymer ?
#
loop_
_entity_poly.entity_id
_entity_poly.type
_entity_poly.pdbx_seq_one_letter_code
_entity_poly.pdbx_strand_id
1 'polypeptide(L)'
;MVESTTGTAAEQTSGVETEQQMYQAMAERMQADGMDVTAAEIEKLVDDQQADDPPAPSEKEEEIIEKMAEYQAEYDRQNPAYVVRGALLHCQFGSHCRRLNLPLCHGVYTLKKPIMYKKDCVVEKNIPSFGVCSSPDNPTGGSVSYVKEAPRNPDGSFTGEAASGTVTGTPCVPIIVNVWDDTHDDTHIGKEGEPALTTRSFLVCKYNGLIEIVRSGQEDED
;
A
#
# COMPACT_ATOMS: atom_id res chain seq x y z
N MET A 1 10.55 -37.13 -54.49
CA MET A 1 9.21 -37.22 -53.90
C MET A 1 9.17 -36.24 -52.75
N VAL A 2 8.61 -35.07 -52.97
CA VAL A 2 8.28 -34.10 -51.92
C VAL A 2 6.82 -33.78 -52.15
N GLU A 3 5.98 -34.30 -51.25
CA GLU A 3 4.54 -34.11 -51.27
C GLU A 3 4.20 -32.69 -50.84
N SER A 4 3.33 -32.07 -51.63
CA SER A 4 2.73 -30.77 -51.40
C SER A 4 1.60 -30.93 -50.39
N THR A 5 1.63 -30.19 -49.28
CA THR A 5 0.50 -30.06 -48.35
C THR A 5 -0.06 -28.66 -48.46
N THR A 6 -1.16 -28.56 -49.20
CA THR A 6 -2.10 -27.44 -49.19
C THR A 6 -2.98 -27.54 -47.94
N GLY A 7 -2.94 -26.55 -47.06
CA GLY A 7 -3.82 -26.50 -45.89
C GLY A 7 -3.68 -25.20 -45.11
N THR A 8 -4.24 -24.10 -45.61
CA THR A 8 -4.33 -22.84 -44.85
C THR A 8 -5.39 -21.88 -45.41
N ALA A 9 -6.67 -22.27 -45.34
CA ALA A 9 -7.77 -21.33 -45.62
C ALA A 9 -9.08 -21.66 -44.89
N ALA A 10 -9.39 -22.95 -44.67
CA ALA A 10 -10.69 -23.37 -44.14
C ALA A 10 -10.81 -23.39 -42.60
N GLU A 11 -9.71 -23.50 -41.86
CA GLU A 11 -9.74 -23.54 -40.38
C GLU A 11 -9.87 -22.15 -39.74
N GLN A 12 -9.29 -21.11 -40.34
CA GLN A 12 -9.37 -19.74 -39.83
C GLN A 12 -10.75 -19.10 -40.03
N THR A 13 -11.49 -19.48 -41.07
CA THR A 13 -12.86 -18.98 -41.34
C THR A 13 -13.89 -19.51 -40.34
N SER A 14 -13.68 -20.70 -39.79
CA SER A 14 -14.66 -21.36 -38.90
C SER A 14 -14.79 -20.73 -37.51
N GLY A 15 -13.69 -20.19 -36.96
CA GLY A 15 -13.69 -19.54 -35.64
C GLY A 15 -14.30 -18.13 -35.66
N VAL A 16 -14.03 -17.37 -36.73
CA VAL A 16 -14.56 -16.01 -36.92
C VAL A 16 -16.08 -16.03 -37.12
N GLU A 17 -16.59 -17.03 -37.86
CA GLU A 17 -18.05 -17.21 -38.04
C GLU A 17 -18.77 -17.57 -36.73
N THR A 18 -18.15 -18.35 -35.84
CA THR A 18 -18.75 -18.69 -34.53
C THR A 18 -18.79 -17.52 -33.56
N GLU A 19 -17.80 -16.62 -33.62
CA GLU A 19 -17.73 -15.45 -32.75
C GLU A 19 -18.72 -14.36 -33.17
N GLN A 20 -18.85 -14.10 -34.48
CA GLN A 20 -19.89 -13.20 -35.00
C GLN A 20 -21.31 -13.69 -34.68
N GLN A 21 -21.57 -14.99 -34.77
CA GLN A 21 -22.86 -15.57 -34.39
C GLN A 21 -23.16 -15.36 -32.89
N MET A 22 -22.12 -15.43 -32.04
CA MET A 22 -22.26 -15.17 -30.62
C MET A 22 -22.64 -13.71 -30.34
N TYR A 23 -21.96 -12.73 -30.94
CA TYR A 23 -22.30 -11.30 -30.77
C TYR A 23 -23.68 -10.96 -31.32
N GLN A 24 -24.08 -11.59 -32.44
CA GLN A 24 -25.43 -11.45 -33.00
C GLN A 24 -26.50 -11.94 -32.02
N ALA A 25 -26.32 -13.13 -31.44
CA ALA A 25 -27.26 -13.69 -30.47
C ALA A 25 -27.33 -12.87 -29.17
N MET A 26 -26.20 -12.27 -28.75
CA MET A 26 -26.15 -11.34 -27.62
C MET A 26 -26.96 -10.06 -27.92
N ALA A 27 -26.81 -9.48 -29.10
CA ALA A 27 -27.56 -8.29 -29.51
C ALA A 27 -29.07 -8.55 -29.56
N GLU A 28 -29.50 -9.67 -30.16
CA GLU A 28 -30.93 -10.03 -30.23
C GLU A 28 -31.57 -10.19 -28.84
N ARG A 29 -30.83 -10.79 -27.90
CA ARG A 29 -31.28 -10.92 -26.51
C ARG A 29 -31.41 -9.55 -25.84
N MET A 30 -30.43 -8.68 -26.03
CA MET A 30 -30.46 -7.32 -25.45
C MET A 30 -31.58 -6.46 -26.05
N GLN A 31 -31.85 -6.60 -27.34
CA GLN A 31 -32.99 -5.96 -28.02
C GLN A 31 -34.34 -6.47 -27.49
N ALA A 32 -34.45 -7.76 -27.17
CA ALA A 32 -35.65 -8.32 -26.55
C ALA A 32 -35.91 -7.74 -25.15
N ASP A 33 -34.85 -7.37 -24.42
CA ASP A 33 -34.92 -6.69 -23.12
C ASP A 33 -35.12 -5.15 -23.25
N GLY A 34 -35.24 -4.63 -24.48
CA GLY A 34 -35.54 -3.23 -24.78
C GLY A 34 -34.32 -2.31 -24.89
N MET A 35 -33.11 -2.86 -25.02
CA MET A 35 -31.88 -2.11 -25.28
C MET A 35 -31.55 -2.09 -26.77
N ASP A 36 -31.41 -0.89 -27.35
CA ASP A 36 -30.99 -0.72 -28.74
C ASP A 36 -29.46 -0.85 -28.85
N VAL A 37 -28.99 -2.05 -29.17
CA VAL A 37 -27.57 -2.37 -29.36
C VAL A 37 -27.40 -3.31 -30.55
N THR A 38 -26.32 -3.15 -31.29
CA THR A 38 -25.97 -3.95 -32.47
C THR A 38 -24.81 -4.90 -32.18
N ALA A 39 -24.71 -5.98 -32.96
CA ALA A 39 -23.60 -6.93 -32.82
C ALA A 39 -22.22 -6.27 -33.01
N ALA A 40 -22.12 -5.27 -33.90
CA ALA A 40 -20.89 -4.50 -34.12
C ALA A 40 -20.53 -3.59 -32.92
N GLU A 41 -21.53 -3.07 -32.20
CA GLU A 41 -21.30 -2.33 -30.96
C GLU A 41 -20.87 -3.26 -29.82
N ILE A 42 -21.42 -4.49 -29.77
CA ILE A 42 -20.98 -5.51 -28.81
C ILE A 42 -19.55 -5.95 -29.10
N GLU A 43 -19.23 -6.24 -30.36
CA GLU A 43 -17.87 -6.61 -30.80
C GLU A 43 -16.86 -5.53 -30.40
N LYS A 44 -17.16 -4.27 -30.71
CA LYS A 44 -16.31 -3.13 -30.32
C LYS A 44 -16.14 -3.00 -28.81
N LEU A 45 -17.21 -3.20 -28.03
CA LEU A 45 -17.13 -3.14 -26.56
C LEU A 45 -16.27 -4.27 -25.99
N VAL A 46 -16.32 -5.47 -26.60
CA VAL A 46 -15.49 -6.60 -26.18
C VAL A 46 -14.02 -6.35 -26.52
N ASP A 47 -13.74 -5.79 -27.70
CA ASP A 47 -12.39 -5.37 -28.09
C ASP A 47 -11.84 -4.28 -27.16
N ASP A 48 -12.66 -3.26 -26.85
CA ASP A 48 -12.29 -2.17 -25.93
C ASP A 48 -12.01 -2.71 -24.50
N GLN A 49 -12.71 -3.76 -24.06
CA GLN A 49 -12.50 -4.43 -22.77
C GLN A 49 -11.29 -5.37 -22.73
N GLN A 50 -10.84 -5.87 -23.89
CA GLN A 50 -9.70 -6.79 -24.03
C GLN A 50 -8.42 -6.09 -24.50
N ALA A 51 -8.46 -4.77 -24.72
CA ALA A 51 -7.28 -4.00 -25.11
C ALA A 51 -6.18 -4.09 -24.04
N ASP A 52 -4.96 -4.44 -24.48
CA ASP A 52 -3.76 -4.48 -23.63
C ASP A 52 -3.40 -3.11 -23.02
N ASP A 53 -3.92 -2.02 -23.61
CA ASP A 53 -3.76 -0.64 -23.14
C ASP A 53 -5.14 0.05 -23.15
N PRO A 54 -5.90 0.02 -22.04
CA PRO A 54 -7.23 0.61 -21.98
C PRO A 54 -7.17 2.13 -22.20
N PRO A 55 -8.25 2.73 -22.75
CA PRO A 55 -8.30 4.18 -22.96
C PRO A 55 -8.12 4.91 -21.62
N ALA A 56 -7.45 6.06 -21.68
CA ALA A 56 -7.33 6.94 -20.52
C ALA A 56 -8.73 7.27 -19.96
N PRO A 57 -8.90 7.29 -18.63
CA PRO A 57 -10.20 7.55 -18.02
C PRO A 57 -10.74 8.91 -18.47
N SER A 58 -12.04 8.97 -18.76
CA SER A 58 -12.73 10.23 -19.00
C SER A 58 -12.72 11.12 -17.75
N GLU A 59 -12.93 12.43 -17.91
CA GLU A 59 -13.00 13.38 -16.78
C GLU A 59 -13.99 12.92 -15.68
N LYS A 60 -15.08 12.28 -16.08
CA LYS A 60 -16.08 11.74 -15.16
C LYS A 60 -15.59 10.50 -14.42
N GLU A 61 -14.80 9.65 -15.07
CA GLU A 61 -14.20 8.49 -14.44
C GLU A 61 -13.08 8.91 -13.48
N GLU A 62 -12.30 9.94 -13.81
CA GLU A 62 -11.32 10.54 -12.91
C GLU A 62 -11.99 11.08 -11.63
N GLU A 63 -13.09 11.83 -11.75
CA GLU A 63 -13.87 12.32 -10.59
C GLU A 63 -14.40 11.16 -9.71
N ILE A 64 -14.85 10.06 -10.35
CA ILE A 64 -15.30 8.86 -9.62
C ILE A 64 -14.13 8.19 -8.89
N ILE A 65 -12.97 8.06 -9.53
CA ILE A 65 -11.76 7.46 -8.93
C ILE A 65 -11.29 8.29 -7.74
N GLU A 66 -11.25 9.62 -7.87
CA GLU A 66 -10.88 10.53 -6.78
C GLU A 66 -11.82 10.36 -5.59
N LYS A 67 -13.13 10.37 -5.85
CA LYS A 67 -14.14 10.15 -4.81
C LYS A 67 -14.04 8.78 -4.16
N MET A 68 -13.74 7.72 -4.93
CA MET A 68 -13.50 6.38 -4.38
C MET A 68 -12.27 6.35 -3.47
N ALA A 69 -11.19 7.05 -3.84
CA ALA A 69 -9.99 7.17 -3.02
C ALA A 69 -10.26 7.92 -1.71
N GLU A 70 -11.07 8.99 -1.74
CA GLU A 70 -11.50 9.72 -0.53
C GLU A 70 -12.28 8.82 0.43
N TYR A 71 -13.27 8.07 -0.08
CA TYR A 71 -14.06 7.12 0.72
C TYR A 71 -13.18 6.04 1.35
N GLN A 72 -12.24 5.49 0.59
CA GLN A 72 -11.31 4.49 1.09
C GLN A 72 -10.44 5.07 2.21
N ALA A 73 -9.92 6.29 2.05
CA ALA A 73 -9.12 6.97 3.07
C ALA A 73 -9.92 7.26 4.35
N GLU A 74 -11.21 7.61 4.23
CA GLU A 74 -12.09 7.79 5.40
C GLU A 74 -12.37 6.45 6.10
N TYR A 75 -12.68 5.40 5.34
CA TYR A 75 -12.93 4.07 5.89
C TYR A 75 -11.70 3.54 6.66
N ASP A 76 -10.51 3.65 6.08
CA ASP A 76 -9.26 3.20 6.72
C ASP A 76 -8.94 4.00 7.98
N ARG A 77 -9.28 5.30 8.01
CA ARG A 77 -9.18 6.12 9.22
C ARG A 77 -10.14 5.66 10.33
N GLN A 78 -11.33 5.17 9.96
CA GLN A 78 -12.31 4.66 10.91
C GLN A 78 -12.02 3.22 11.35
N ASN A 79 -11.34 2.42 10.51
CA ASN A 79 -11.04 1.02 10.75
C ASN A 79 -9.53 0.73 10.66
N PRO A 80 -8.73 1.21 11.62
CA PRO A 80 -7.28 1.10 11.53
C PRO A 80 -6.80 -0.33 11.80
N ALA A 81 -5.78 -0.75 11.08
CA ALA A 81 -5.21 -2.09 11.23
C ALA A 81 -4.36 -2.19 12.50
N TYR A 82 -4.37 -3.36 13.15
CA TYR A 82 -3.42 -3.65 14.23
C TYR A 82 -1.99 -3.61 13.74
N VAL A 83 -1.09 -3.14 14.59
CA VAL A 83 0.32 -3.00 14.23
C VAL A 83 1.08 -4.23 14.69
N VAL A 84 1.90 -4.78 13.81
CA VAL A 84 2.74 -5.94 14.11
C VAL A 84 4.21 -5.58 14.07
N ARG A 85 5.06 -6.49 14.57
CA ARG A 85 6.51 -6.37 14.38
C ARG A 85 6.82 -6.20 12.89
N GLY A 86 7.72 -5.27 12.59
CA GLY A 86 8.06 -4.93 11.22
C GLY A 86 7.20 -3.81 10.62
N ALA A 87 6.25 -3.23 11.34
CA ALA A 87 5.54 -2.03 10.88
C ALA A 87 6.50 -0.92 10.42
N LEU A 88 6.17 -0.22 9.34
CA LEU A 88 6.99 0.87 8.82
C LEU A 88 6.66 2.16 9.58
N LEU A 89 7.67 2.76 10.19
CA LEU A 89 7.61 4.01 10.93
C LEU A 89 8.23 5.14 10.12
N HIS A 90 7.67 6.33 10.26
CA HIS A 90 8.24 7.56 9.74
C HIS A 90 8.27 8.63 10.84
N CYS A 91 9.41 9.29 11.01
CA CYS A 91 9.50 10.51 11.81
C CYS A 91 9.45 11.69 10.85
N GLN A 92 8.57 12.67 11.08
CA GLN A 92 8.41 13.86 10.22
C GLN A 92 9.72 14.64 9.98
N PHE A 93 10.69 14.51 10.88
CA PHE A 93 12.00 15.15 10.79
C PHE A 93 13.14 14.19 10.47
N GLY A 94 12.87 12.89 10.34
CA GLY A 94 13.86 11.87 10.00
C GLY A 94 13.96 11.69 8.48
N SER A 95 15.18 11.53 7.98
CA SER A 95 15.41 11.31 6.55
C SER A 95 15.11 9.89 6.07
N HIS A 96 14.84 8.96 6.98
CA HIS A 96 14.58 7.57 6.63
C HIS A 96 13.43 6.97 7.45
N CYS A 97 12.64 6.10 6.80
CA CYS A 97 11.69 5.24 7.47
C CYS A 97 12.38 4.06 8.16
N ARG A 98 11.77 3.51 9.21
CA ARG A 98 12.36 2.40 9.97
C ARG A 98 11.32 1.36 10.34
N ARG A 99 11.77 0.13 10.54
CA ARG A 99 10.90 -0.99 10.91
C ARG A 99 10.81 -1.06 12.45
N LEU A 100 9.59 -1.06 12.97
CA LEU A 100 9.29 -1.26 14.38
C LEU A 100 9.72 -2.66 14.81
N ASN A 101 10.43 -2.76 15.94
CA ASN A 101 10.97 -4.03 16.41
C ASN A 101 10.28 -4.52 17.70
N LEU A 102 10.16 -5.83 17.83
CA LEU A 102 9.62 -6.49 19.01
C LEU A 102 10.50 -7.69 19.37
N PRO A 103 11.54 -7.50 20.19
CA PRO A 103 12.49 -8.57 20.50
C PRO A 103 11.85 -9.78 21.18
N LEU A 104 10.90 -9.54 22.08
CA LEU A 104 10.12 -10.57 22.76
C LEU A 104 8.64 -10.30 22.51
N CYS A 105 7.96 -11.25 21.89
CA CYS A 105 6.53 -11.13 21.59
C CYS A 105 5.66 -11.29 22.85
N HIS A 106 4.44 -10.75 22.78
CA HIS A 106 3.45 -10.80 23.87
C HIS A 106 2.57 -12.04 23.87
N GLY A 107 2.82 -12.98 22.95
CA GLY A 107 2.01 -14.20 22.78
C GLY A 107 0.67 -13.99 22.06
N VAL A 108 0.43 -12.80 21.50
CA VAL A 108 -0.76 -12.45 20.72
C VAL A 108 -0.35 -12.13 19.28
N TYR A 109 -1.10 -12.68 18.32
CA TYR A 109 -0.75 -12.64 16.90
C TYR A 109 -1.96 -12.31 16.05
N THR A 110 -1.74 -11.58 14.96
CA THR A 110 -2.66 -11.45 13.83
C THR A 110 -1.92 -11.89 12.58
N LEU A 111 -2.56 -12.67 11.71
CA LEU A 111 -1.92 -13.19 10.49
C LEU A 111 -0.54 -13.83 10.75
N LYS A 112 -0.40 -14.57 11.86
CA LYS A 112 0.86 -15.20 12.35
C LYS A 112 1.98 -14.21 12.74
N LYS A 113 1.72 -12.91 12.73
CA LYS A 113 2.68 -11.87 13.11
C LYS A 113 2.37 -11.32 14.50
N PRO A 114 3.40 -11.06 15.33
CA PRO A 114 3.18 -10.65 16.72
C PRO A 114 2.72 -9.19 16.79
N ILE A 115 1.65 -8.94 17.54
CA ILE A 115 1.04 -7.62 17.71
C ILE A 115 1.85 -6.77 18.70
N MET A 116 1.95 -5.48 18.43
CA MET A 116 2.57 -4.46 19.29
C MET A 116 1.54 -3.83 20.24
N TYR A 117 1.99 -3.37 21.40
CA TYR A 117 1.13 -2.68 22.38
C TYR A 117 1.64 -1.30 22.81
N LYS A 118 0.85 -0.58 23.62
CA LYS A 118 1.09 0.80 24.06
C LYS A 118 2.48 1.08 24.63
N LYS A 119 3.06 0.13 25.36
CA LYS A 119 4.38 0.28 26.02
C LYS A 119 5.57 -0.15 25.14
N ASP A 120 5.36 -0.60 23.91
CA ASP A 120 6.45 -0.98 22.98
C ASP A 120 7.10 0.26 22.33
N CYS A 121 7.70 1.13 23.14
CA CYS A 121 8.27 2.40 22.70
C CYS A 121 9.71 2.63 23.18
N VAL A 122 10.43 1.58 23.57
CA VAL A 122 11.81 1.71 24.05
C VAL A 122 12.75 1.97 22.87
N VAL A 123 13.49 3.07 22.91
CA VAL A 123 14.46 3.46 21.86
C VAL A 123 15.59 2.43 21.76
N GLU A 124 16.06 2.16 20.55
CA GLU A 124 17.04 1.11 20.18
C GLU A 124 16.58 -0.34 20.47
N LYS A 125 15.42 -0.54 21.08
CA LYS A 125 14.81 -1.86 21.28
C LYS A 125 13.61 -2.05 20.36
N ASN A 126 12.64 -1.15 20.47
CA ASN A 126 11.44 -1.10 19.66
C ASN A 126 11.57 -0.06 18.55
N ILE A 127 12.04 1.16 18.89
CA ILE A 127 12.11 2.30 17.99
C ILE A 127 13.57 2.56 17.56
N PRO A 128 13.93 2.30 16.29
CA PRO A 128 15.26 2.62 15.76
C PRO A 128 15.44 4.11 15.46
N SER A 129 16.68 4.53 15.15
CA SER A 129 17.00 5.88 14.66
C SER A 129 16.59 6.11 13.19
N PHE A 130 16.12 7.32 12.88
CA PHE A 130 15.52 7.69 11.58
C PHE A 130 16.50 8.38 10.61
N GLY A 131 17.79 8.03 10.67
CA GLY A 131 18.81 8.60 9.78
C GLY A 131 19.27 10.00 10.22
N VAL A 132 19.08 11.00 9.36
CA VAL A 132 19.46 12.41 9.61
C VAL A 132 18.25 13.21 10.03
N CYS A 133 18.40 14.07 11.04
CA CYS A 133 17.33 14.88 11.58
C CYS A 133 17.34 16.30 10.97
N SER A 134 16.18 16.77 10.53
CA SER A 134 15.96 18.14 10.05
C SER A 134 15.35 19.08 11.10
N SER A 135 15.01 18.59 12.30
CA SER A 135 14.44 19.42 13.36
C SER A 135 15.47 20.45 13.84
N PRO A 136 15.12 21.76 13.88
CA PRO A 136 15.98 22.79 14.44
C PRO A 136 16.17 22.62 15.96
N ASP A 137 15.25 21.91 16.62
CA ASP A 137 15.25 21.68 18.06
C ASP A 137 16.11 20.49 18.50
N ASN A 138 16.82 19.83 17.57
CA ASN A 138 17.71 18.71 17.89
C ASN A 138 19.14 19.20 18.21
N PRO A 139 19.56 19.24 19.50
CA PRO A 139 20.85 19.76 19.90
C PRO A 139 21.95 18.68 19.90
N THR A 140 21.65 17.44 19.47
CA THR A 140 22.55 16.28 19.59
C THR A 140 23.91 16.55 18.94
N GLY A 141 23.93 17.35 17.87
CA GLY A 141 25.14 17.64 17.11
C GLY A 141 25.74 16.38 16.47
N GLY A 142 26.98 16.50 16.01
CA GLY A 142 27.62 15.44 15.24
C GLY A 142 27.16 15.40 13.78
N SER A 143 27.72 14.46 13.02
CA SER A 143 27.43 14.30 11.60
C SER A 143 27.48 12.83 11.23
N VAL A 144 26.40 12.33 10.65
CA VAL A 144 26.27 10.98 10.08
C VAL A 144 25.91 11.11 8.61
N SER A 145 26.40 10.17 7.79
CA SER A 145 26.13 10.13 6.36
C SER A 145 25.49 8.79 6.00
N TYR A 146 24.36 8.82 5.30
CA TYR A 146 23.63 7.63 4.84
C TYR A 146 23.37 7.73 3.34
N VAL A 147 23.27 6.59 2.67
CA VAL A 147 22.64 6.51 1.34
C VAL A 147 21.16 6.86 1.52
N LYS A 148 20.61 7.70 0.64
CA LYS A 148 19.18 8.05 0.71
C LYS A 148 18.31 6.81 0.56
N GLU A 149 17.13 6.78 1.16
CA GLU A 149 16.18 5.71 0.88
C GLU A 149 15.69 5.77 -0.56
N ALA A 150 15.36 4.59 -1.11
CA ALA A 150 14.61 4.52 -2.36
C ALA A 150 13.26 5.23 -2.18
N PRO A 151 12.77 5.93 -3.22
CA PRO A 151 11.48 6.63 -3.14
C PRO A 151 10.34 5.69 -2.78
N ARG A 152 9.37 6.22 -2.04
CA ARG A 152 8.17 5.50 -1.61
C ARG A 152 6.91 6.18 -2.12
N ASN A 153 5.90 5.37 -2.38
CA ASN A 153 4.53 5.82 -2.60
C ASN A 153 3.91 6.32 -1.28
N PRO A 154 2.75 7.02 -1.32
CA PRO A 154 2.05 7.47 -0.12
C PRO A 154 1.68 6.35 0.86
N ASP A 155 1.48 5.12 0.37
CA ASP A 155 1.22 3.92 1.19
C ASP A 155 2.48 3.32 1.85
N GLY A 156 3.65 3.94 1.63
CA GLY A 156 4.94 3.48 2.14
C GLY A 156 5.60 2.35 1.34
N SER A 157 4.96 1.83 0.28
CA SER A 157 5.59 0.88 -0.65
C SER A 157 6.70 1.57 -1.46
N PHE A 158 7.68 0.82 -1.96
CA PHE A 158 8.72 1.39 -2.83
C PHE A 158 8.17 1.62 -4.24
N THR A 159 8.60 2.71 -4.89
CA THR A 159 8.24 3.00 -6.29
C THR A 159 8.93 2.08 -7.30
N GLY A 160 9.95 1.32 -6.87
CA GLY A 160 10.82 0.51 -7.72
C GLY A 160 12.07 1.26 -8.22
N GLU A 161 12.14 2.57 -8.02
CA GLU A 161 13.33 3.35 -8.33
C GLU A 161 14.47 3.07 -7.35
N ALA A 162 15.70 3.06 -7.85
CA ALA A 162 16.87 2.84 -7.02
C ALA A 162 17.16 4.06 -6.12
N ALA A 163 17.62 3.80 -4.90
CA ALA A 163 18.22 4.80 -4.03
C ALA A 163 19.39 5.50 -4.75
N SER A 164 19.46 6.82 -4.67
CA SER A 164 20.51 7.62 -5.31
C SER A 164 20.99 8.77 -4.43
N GLY A 165 22.31 8.89 -4.30
CA GLY A 165 22.98 9.92 -3.51
C GLY A 165 23.00 9.66 -2.00
N THR A 166 23.53 10.62 -1.26
CA THR A 166 23.68 10.55 0.19
C THR A 166 23.00 11.73 0.89
N VAL A 167 22.68 11.54 2.16
CA VAL A 167 22.20 12.58 3.08
C VAL A 167 23.12 12.61 4.30
N THR A 168 23.61 13.80 4.65
CA THR A 168 24.55 14.00 5.76
C THR A 168 24.05 15.08 6.70
N GLY A 169 24.13 14.84 8.01
CA GLY A 169 23.74 15.83 9.02
C GLY A 169 23.66 15.24 10.43
N THR A 170 23.01 15.96 11.34
CA THR A 170 22.80 15.54 12.73
C THR A 170 21.99 14.23 12.78
N PRO A 171 22.39 13.23 13.58
CA PRO A 171 21.66 11.97 13.68
C PRO A 171 20.26 12.15 14.28
N CYS A 172 19.28 11.44 13.71
CA CYS A 172 17.91 11.38 14.21
C CYS A 172 17.75 10.21 15.19
N VAL A 173 18.25 10.40 16.41
CA VAL A 173 18.03 9.48 17.54
C VAL A 173 16.89 10.06 18.38
N PRO A 174 15.67 9.49 18.30
CA PRO A 174 14.52 10.07 18.99
C PRO A 174 14.65 9.93 20.50
N ILE A 175 14.29 10.98 21.23
CA ILE A 175 14.03 10.89 22.67
C ILE A 175 12.51 10.89 22.84
N ILE A 176 11.95 9.73 23.11
CA ILE A 176 10.51 9.54 23.24
C ILE A 176 10.01 10.16 24.55
N VAL A 177 9.01 11.04 24.47
CA VAL A 177 8.51 11.81 25.62
C VAL A 177 7.52 11.00 26.47
N ASN A 178 6.72 10.14 25.83
CA ASN A 178 5.68 9.32 26.46
C ASN A 178 5.51 7.98 25.75
N VAL A 179 4.56 7.16 26.17
CA VAL A 179 4.15 5.94 25.45
C VAL A 179 3.34 6.27 24.18
N TRP A 180 2.96 5.25 23.41
CA TRP A 180 2.13 5.43 22.21
C TRP A 180 0.77 6.05 22.56
N ASP A 181 0.32 7.01 21.77
CA ASP A 181 -1.00 7.62 21.82
C ASP A 181 -1.90 7.09 20.68
N ASP A 182 -3.21 7.36 20.75
CA ASP A 182 -4.26 6.84 19.84
C ASP A 182 -4.18 5.31 19.62
N THR A 183 -4.12 4.58 20.74
CA THR A 183 -4.16 3.11 20.78
C THR A 183 -5.60 2.59 20.70
N HIS A 184 -5.76 1.30 20.40
CA HIS A 184 -7.08 0.65 20.44
C HIS A 184 -7.41 0.20 21.87
N ASP A 185 -8.09 1.07 22.61
CA ASP A 185 -8.34 0.91 24.04
C ASP A 185 -9.23 -0.30 24.38
N ASP A 186 -10.01 -0.84 23.44
CA ASP A 186 -10.82 -2.04 23.69
C ASP A 186 -10.02 -3.36 23.57
N THR A 187 -8.84 -3.33 22.93
CA THR A 187 -8.03 -4.53 22.70
C THR A 187 -6.85 -4.57 23.65
N HIS A 188 -6.95 -5.44 24.66
CA HIS A 188 -6.01 -5.50 25.77
C HIS A 188 -5.04 -6.68 25.59
N ILE A 189 -3.74 -6.41 25.55
CA ILE A 189 -2.67 -7.38 25.28
C ILE A 189 -1.75 -7.50 26.49
N GLY A 190 -1.30 -8.73 26.75
CA GLY A 190 -0.36 -9.02 27.83
C GLY A 190 -1.01 -9.06 29.22
N LYS A 191 -0.22 -9.37 30.24
CA LYS A 191 -0.71 -9.57 31.61
C LYS A 191 -1.23 -8.29 32.28
N GLU A 192 -0.67 -7.15 31.87
CA GLU A 192 -1.05 -5.82 32.39
C GLU A 192 -2.24 -5.21 31.63
N GLY A 193 -2.73 -5.87 30.57
CA GLY A 193 -3.88 -5.41 29.79
C GLY A 193 -3.60 -4.12 29.03
N GLU A 194 -2.45 -4.03 28.34
CA GLU A 194 -2.09 -2.82 27.61
C GLU A 194 -2.88 -2.73 26.29
N PRO A 195 -3.35 -1.53 25.90
CA PRO A 195 -3.99 -1.31 24.61
C PRO A 195 -3.09 -1.71 23.42
N ALA A 196 -3.70 -2.31 22.40
CA ALA A 196 -3.02 -2.65 21.15
C ALA A 196 -2.70 -1.40 20.31
N LEU A 197 -1.58 -1.42 19.60
CA LEU A 197 -1.29 -0.39 18.61
C LEU A 197 -2.13 -0.59 17.35
N THR A 198 -2.51 0.52 16.72
CA THR A 198 -3.12 0.55 15.39
C THR A 198 -2.38 1.52 14.47
N THR A 199 -2.69 1.52 13.17
CA THR A 199 -2.09 2.46 12.21
C THR A 199 -2.34 3.94 12.52
N ARG A 200 -3.27 4.28 13.43
CA ARG A 200 -3.42 5.67 13.92
C ARG A 200 -2.49 6.02 15.08
N SER A 201 -1.92 5.01 15.72
CA SER A 201 -1.09 5.24 16.90
C SER A 201 0.18 6.00 16.53
N PHE A 202 0.60 6.93 17.39
CA PHE A 202 1.78 7.76 17.15
C PHE A 202 2.61 7.97 18.42
N LEU A 203 3.86 8.40 18.21
CA LEU A 203 4.75 8.88 19.27
C LEU A 203 5.19 10.31 18.96
N VAL A 204 5.54 11.05 20.01
CA VAL A 204 6.18 12.36 19.89
C VAL A 204 7.57 12.29 20.52
N CYS A 205 8.57 12.72 19.76
CA CYS A 205 9.92 12.88 20.28
C CYS A 205 10.17 14.30 20.81
N LYS A 206 11.14 14.45 21.71
CA LYS A 206 11.50 15.71 22.37
C LYS A 206 11.91 16.83 21.40
N TYR A 207 12.25 16.49 20.16
CA TYR A 207 12.61 17.44 19.10
C TYR A 207 11.40 17.82 18.22
N ASN A 208 10.19 17.75 18.79
CA ASN A 208 8.90 18.03 18.14
C ASN A 208 8.56 17.14 16.93
N GLY A 209 9.26 16.03 16.75
CA GLY A 209 9.00 15.09 15.66
C GLY A 209 7.87 14.14 16.01
N LEU A 210 6.80 14.15 15.22
CA LEU A 210 5.77 13.11 15.19
C LEU A 210 6.35 11.85 14.50
N ILE A 211 6.18 10.72 15.16
CA ILE A 211 6.55 9.40 14.64
C ILE A 211 5.26 8.62 14.40
N GLU A 212 4.97 8.38 13.13
CA GLU A 212 3.73 7.77 12.65
C GLU A 212 3.99 6.38 12.10
N ILE A 213 2.95 5.55 12.09
CA ILE A 213 2.96 4.23 11.47
C ILE A 213 2.42 4.37 10.05
N VAL A 214 3.32 4.24 9.07
CA VAL A 214 2.99 4.32 7.64
C VAL A 214 2.39 3.00 7.16
N ARG A 215 2.93 1.87 7.64
CA ARG A 215 2.48 0.52 7.28
C ARG A 215 2.31 -0.33 8.51
N SER A 216 1.24 -1.12 8.58
CA SER A 216 0.93 -1.94 9.75
C SER A 216 1.92 -3.09 9.95
N GLY A 217 2.60 -3.50 8.87
CA GLY A 217 3.51 -4.65 8.81
C GLY A 217 2.77 -5.96 8.51
N GLN A 218 1.44 -5.96 8.48
CA GLN A 218 0.63 -7.14 8.17
C GLN A 218 0.75 -7.55 6.70
N GLU A 219 0.83 -6.56 5.82
CA GLU A 219 1.01 -6.62 4.37
C GLU A 219 2.36 -7.18 3.85
N ASP A 220 3.44 -7.12 4.63
CA ASP A 220 4.76 -7.53 4.14
C ASP A 220 4.87 -9.05 4.15
N GLU A 221 5.75 -9.65 3.35
CA GLU A 221 6.07 -11.08 3.52
C GLU A 221 7.04 -11.28 4.70
N ASP A 222 6.99 -12.45 5.35
CA ASP A 222 7.82 -12.80 6.51
C ASP A 222 9.32 -12.95 6.16
#